data_AF-A0A8J3G0X7-F1
#
_entry.id   AF-A0A8J3G0X7-F1
#
_cell.length_a   1.000
_cell.length_b   1.000
_cell.length_c   1.000
_cell.angle_alpha   90.00
_cell.angle_beta   90.00
_cell.angle_gamma   90.00
#
_symmetry.space_group_name_H-M   'P 1'
#
loop_
_entity.id
_entity.type
_entity.pdbx_description
1 polymer ?
#
loop_
_entity_poly.entity_id
_entity_poly.type
_entity_poly.pdbx_seq_one_letter_code
_entity_poly.pdbx_strand_id
1 'polypeptide(L)'
;MIEYFQRNKRFAQVLLFAIAVPALVLTGGQFFNDTARSPNVAVVGSQHITQQQFEAAFSNRLGQVQQMLGSAYDATQFDTAEQRAVYLESMVNEALIKEAAKDERIEVSDFALSKAIQAGIAANLPKTEDGRIDTAAYQNMVKANGMTVAVYESRLREQQAQIILSNSMSSVLGLLPAQSAALKTLLSQTRQIERRVIDLTPYLANVSVTAEQVQGYYAKNPAKFTVTDQSDVEYAIIPVLPENYVITDEDIKLAFGEGTAEQYAKVRADQNQSREVMKKAAAARVSDMSKKLGEELAKTPSDLTALVKTFGARLGSAQNVSRAGEVAPALQNTPLVRAEVREVLLSGEHVTKKTISNPVQADDYTLVVGKVTRQTPGGLQPLEVVKAVIEQILRTEAAVTAARKDYEGKLSVMSAATSIGPLQTVALVQGNGLDSATVSQVLGVTDGAPKLLLSAGSDKIELVRVLGKGAPLDTNNANFDGLLAEWSGVAEQLQLTAYLQVLRARYGVKTYPELIVAAKKETA
;
A
#
# COMPACT_ATOMS: atom_id res chain seq x y z
N MET A 1 60.13 55.11 23.16
CA MET A 1 59.00 54.17 22.97
C MET A 1 59.03 53.47 21.62
N ILE A 2 59.28 54.16 20.51
CA ILE A 2 59.34 53.55 19.17
C ILE A 2 60.52 52.56 19.01
N GLU A 3 61.67 52.80 19.67
CA GLU A 3 62.82 51.87 19.62
C GLU A 3 62.63 50.56 20.40
N TYR A 4 61.76 50.54 21.42
CA TYR A 4 61.44 49.29 22.14
C TYR A 4 60.63 48.32 21.25
N PHE A 5 59.79 48.88 20.37
CA PHE A 5 58.98 48.12 19.42
C PHE A 5 59.76 47.55 18.23
N GLN A 6 60.92 48.13 17.89
CA GLN A 6 61.75 47.63 16.78
C GLN A 6 62.66 46.47 17.20
N ARG A 7 63.09 46.41 18.48
CA ARG A 7 63.99 45.36 18.97
C ARG A 7 63.28 44.05 19.33
N ASN A 8 62.02 44.13 19.76
CA ASN A 8 61.21 42.96 20.11
C ASN A 8 60.06 42.73 19.10
N LYS A 9 60.40 42.50 17.83
CA LYS A 9 59.41 42.23 16.75
C LYS A 9 58.42 41.10 17.11
N ARG A 10 58.86 40.08 17.85
CA ARG A 10 58.00 38.98 18.29
C ARG A 10 57.01 39.39 19.39
N PHE A 11 57.37 40.30 20.28
CA PHE A 11 56.47 40.80 21.33
C PHE A 11 55.42 41.75 20.74
N ALA A 12 55.83 42.59 19.78
CA ALA A 12 54.90 43.43 19.02
C ALA A 12 53.92 42.60 18.17
N GLN A 13 54.37 41.51 17.57
CA GLN A 13 53.51 40.56 16.82
C GLN A 13 52.54 39.81 17.73
N VAL A 14 52.97 39.36 18.91
CA VAL A 14 52.08 38.67 19.87
C VAL A 14 51.04 39.63 20.44
N LEU A 15 51.39 40.89 20.70
CA LEU A 15 50.46 41.91 21.21
C LEU A 15 49.48 42.37 20.12
N LEU A 16 49.93 42.43 18.85
CA LEU A 16 49.04 42.60 17.68
C LEU A 16 48.12 41.39 17.50
N PHE A 17 48.61 40.17 17.68
CA PHE A 17 47.79 38.95 17.59
C PHE A 17 46.79 38.85 18.74
N ALA A 18 47.18 39.22 19.96
CA ALA A 18 46.32 39.22 21.15
C ALA A 18 45.23 40.30 21.12
N ILE A 19 45.43 41.39 20.37
CA ILE A 19 44.40 42.42 20.11
C ILE A 19 43.58 42.08 18.86
N ALA A 20 44.19 41.51 17.82
CA ALA A 20 43.51 41.16 16.57
C ALA A 20 42.62 39.92 16.71
N VAL A 21 42.98 38.92 17.52
CA VAL A 21 42.20 37.67 17.64
C VAL A 21 40.86 37.85 18.36
N PRO A 22 40.73 38.60 19.46
CA PRO A 22 39.41 38.89 20.03
C PRO A 22 38.54 39.73 19.07
N ALA A 23 39.16 40.61 18.27
CA ALA A 23 38.45 41.36 17.24
C ALA A 23 38.00 40.43 16.08
N LEU A 24 38.81 39.47 15.63
CA LEU A 24 38.46 38.54 14.54
C LEU A 24 37.48 37.43 14.94
N VAL A 25 37.37 37.10 16.24
CA VAL A 25 36.32 36.20 16.75
C VAL A 25 35.00 36.96 17.00
N LEU A 26 35.03 38.29 17.12
CA LEU A 26 33.83 39.13 17.29
C LEU A 26 33.43 39.95 16.05
N THR A 27 34.23 39.98 14.98
CA THR A 27 33.90 40.64 13.70
C THR A 27 34.31 39.79 12.48
N GLY A 28 34.09 38.48 12.56
CA GLY A 28 34.04 37.61 11.39
C GLY A 28 32.86 37.98 10.49
N GLY A 29 33.18 38.41 9.28
CA GLY A 29 32.31 39.13 8.36
C GLY A 29 31.03 38.40 7.92
N GLN A 30 29.99 39.23 7.80
CA GLN A 30 28.69 39.02 7.17
C GLN A 30 27.62 38.30 7.99
N PHE A 31 27.41 38.78 9.22
CA PHE A 31 26.07 38.87 9.79
C PHE A 31 25.54 40.29 9.55
N PHE A 32 24.22 40.44 9.40
CA PHE A 32 23.45 41.66 9.07
C PHE A 32 23.21 41.93 7.57
N ASN A 33 22.49 41.02 6.89
CA ASN A 33 21.33 41.41 6.07
C ASN A 33 20.42 40.22 5.66
N ASP A 34 20.00 39.36 6.59
CA ASP A 34 19.20 38.16 6.27
C ASP A 34 17.86 38.06 7.03
N THR A 35 17.23 39.19 7.34
CA THR A 35 15.88 39.23 7.97
C THR A 35 14.74 38.80 7.02
N ALA A 36 15.03 38.05 5.95
CA ALA A 36 14.02 37.56 5.01
C ALA A 36 14.37 36.23 4.31
N ARG A 37 15.36 35.44 4.78
CA ARG A 37 15.61 34.10 4.24
C ARG A 37 15.19 33.02 5.22
N SER A 38 14.17 32.26 4.83
CA SER A 38 13.75 31.04 5.49
C SER A 38 14.96 30.08 5.64
N PRO A 39 15.19 29.47 6.82
CA PRO A 39 16.34 28.60 7.04
C PRO A 39 16.29 27.34 6.16
N ASN A 40 17.45 26.75 5.86
CA ASN A 40 17.53 25.53 5.06
C ASN A 40 17.18 24.30 5.90
N VAL A 41 16.22 23.49 5.45
CA VAL A 41 15.88 22.18 6.03
C VAL A 41 16.77 21.07 5.45
N ALA A 42 17.34 21.27 4.28
CA ALA A 42 18.37 20.40 3.71
C ALA A 42 19.28 21.14 2.72
N VAL A 43 20.51 20.65 2.56
CA VAL A 43 21.52 21.13 1.62
C VAL A 43 22.14 19.93 0.91
N VAL A 44 22.19 19.99 -0.42
CA VAL A 44 22.70 18.93 -1.31
C VAL A 44 23.61 19.58 -2.35
N GLY A 45 24.94 19.53 -2.16
CA GLY A 45 25.86 20.26 -3.03
C GLY A 45 25.51 21.75 -3.12
N SER A 46 25.18 22.23 -4.32
CA SER A 46 24.71 23.61 -4.57
C SER A 46 23.19 23.81 -4.44
N GLN A 47 22.42 22.76 -4.19
CA GLN A 47 20.97 22.83 -3.97
C GLN A 47 20.66 23.10 -2.49
N HIS A 48 19.79 24.06 -2.23
CA HIS A 48 19.29 24.41 -0.91
C HIS A 48 17.78 24.23 -0.86
N ILE A 49 17.29 23.44 0.10
CA ILE A 49 15.86 23.28 0.35
C ILE A 49 15.53 24.11 1.58
N THR A 50 14.79 25.21 1.40
CA THR A 50 14.37 26.08 2.51
C THR A 50 13.14 25.53 3.22
N GLN A 51 12.92 25.93 4.47
CA GLN A 51 11.73 25.57 5.24
C GLN A 51 10.45 26.04 4.54
N GLN A 52 10.46 27.23 3.95
CA GLN A 52 9.34 27.76 3.18
C GLN A 52 9.04 26.90 1.93
N GLN A 53 10.08 26.47 1.21
CA GLN A 53 9.91 25.59 0.05
C GLN A 53 9.35 24.23 0.45
N PHE A 54 9.85 23.67 1.56
CA PHE A 54 9.34 22.43 2.11
C PHE A 54 7.85 22.54 2.49
N GLU A 55 7.47 23.58 3.23
CA GLU A 55 6.09 23.75 3.68
C GLU A 55 5.12 23.94 2.51
N ALA A 56 5.52 24.72 1.50
CA ALA A 56 4.73 24.92 0.28
C ALA A 56 4.57 23.60 -0.51
N ALA A 57 5.64 22.83 -0.66
CA ALA A 57 5.62 21.55 -1.36
C ALA A 57 4.77 20.51 -0.60
N PHE A 58 4.92 20.43 0.73
CA PHE A 58 4.15 19.51 1.56
C PHE A 58 2.66 19.86 1.58
N SER A 59 2.32 21.15 1.66
CA SER A 59 0.92 21.62 1.56
C SER A 59 0.28 21.23 0.24
N ASN A 60 1.02 21.37 -0.88
CA ASN A 60 0.53 20.94 -2.20
C ASN A 60 0.30 19.43 -2.26
N ARG A 61 1.20 18.63 -1.67
CA ARG A 61 1.02 17.17 -1.55
C ARG A 61 -0.23 16.82 -0.76
N LEU A 62 -0.47 17.47 0.39
CA LEU A 62 -1.68 17.23 1.18
C LEU A 62 -2.95 17.58 0.40
N GLY A 63 -2.95 18.67 -0.38
CA GLY A 63 -4.05 19.01 -1.27
C GLY A 63 -4.35 17.93 -2.32
N GLN A 64 -3.31 17.32 -2.90
CA GLN A 64 -3.46 16.19 -3.84
C GLN A 64 -4.02 14.94 -3.15
N VAL A 65 -3.52 14.60 -1.95
CA VAL A 65 -4.02 13.46 -1.17
C VAL A 65 -5.48 13.66 -0.76
N GLN A 66 -5.84 14.88 -0.37
CA GLN A 66 -7.22 15.23 -0.03
C GLN A 66 -8.16 15.11 -1.24
N GLN A 67 -7.72 15.52 -2.43
CA GLN A 67 -8.49 15.34 -3.67
C GLN A 67 -8.71 13.86 -4.02
N MET A 68 -7.71 13.02 -3.75
CA MET A 68 -7.79 11.57 -4.02
C MET A 68 -8.66 10.82 -3.00
N LEU A 69 -8.58 11.16 -1.72
CA LEU A 69 -9.28 10.45 -0.64
C LEU A 69 -10.66 11.04 -0.29
N GLY A 70 -10.95 12.26 -0.72
CA GLY A 70 -12.24 12.91 -0.49
C GLY A 70 -12.63 12.93 0.99
N SER A 71 -13.78 12.36 1.32
CA SER A 71 -14.31 12.29 2.69
C SER A 71 -13.53 11.36 3.63
N ALA A 72 -12.64 10.50 3.11
CA ALA A 72 -11.79 9.61 3.90
C ALA A 72 -10.47 10.27 4.36
N TYR A 73 -10.24 11.55 4.04
CA TYR A 73 -9.04 12.27 4.43
C TYR A 73 -9.07 12.70 5.90
N ASP A 74 -8.10 12.24 6.69
CA ASP A 74 -7.84 12.69 8.06
C ASP A 74 -6.48 13.40 8.15
N ALA A 75 -6.50 14.72 8.31
CA ALA A 75 -5.29 15.54 8.39
C ALA A 75 -4.31 15.06 9.47
N THR A 76 -4.81 14.51 10.58
CA THR A 76 -3.96 14.08 11.70
C THR A 76 -3.14 12.82 11.40
N GLN A 77 -3.54 12.05 10.39
CA GLN A 77 -2.81 10.86 9.92
C GLN A 77 -1.79 11.20 8.82
N PHE A 78 -1.98 12.30 8.10
CA PHE A 78 -1.14 12.69 6.97
C PHE A 78 -0.14 13.81 7.28
N ASP A 79 -0.42 14.64 8.30
CA ASP A 79 0.49 15.67 8.80
C ASP A 79 1.19 15.23 10.11
N THR A 80 1.98 14.16 10.02
CA THR A 80 2.79 13.66 11.14
C THR A 80 4.27 13.98 10.93
N ALA A 81 5.05 13.97 12.02
CA ALA A 81 6.50 14.19 11.95
C ALA A 81 7.18 13.13 11.05
N GLU A 82 6.71 11.89 11.09
CA GLU A 82 7.19 10.79 10.26
C GLU A 82 6.90 11.06 8.78
N GLN A 83 5.68 11.48 8.44
CA GLN A 83 5.31 11.77 7.04
C GLN A 83 6.06 12.99 6.47
N ARG A 84 6.29 14.01 7.29
CA ARG A 84 7.11 15.18 6.93
C ARG A 84 8.56 14.77 6.69
N ALA A 85 9.14 13.92 7.54
CA ALA A 85 10.51 13.42 7.37
C ALA A 85 10.66 12.58 6.09
N VAL A 86 9.70 11.68 5.81
CA VAL A 86 9.67 10.91 4.56
C VAL A 86 9.58 11.83 3.34
N TYR A 87 8.77 12.89 3.42
CA TYR A 87 8.66 13.84 2.32
C TYR A 87 9.91 14.69 2.13
N LEU A 88 10.57 15.12 3.21
CA LEU A 88 11.85 15.83 3.12
C LEU A 88 12.89 14.96 2.43
N GLU A 89 12.95 13.68 2.77
CA GLU A 89 13.84 12.72 2.14
C GLU A 89 13.56 12.58 0.63
N SER A 90 12.28 12.59 0.21
CA SER A 90 11.91 12.66 -1.22
C SER A 90 12.47 13.91 -1.90
N MET A 91 12.36 15.09 -1.27
CA MET A 91 12.89 16.34 -1.83
C MET A 91 14.42 16.33 -1.90
N VAL A 92 15.09 15.74 -0.91
CA VAL A 92 16.56 15.55 -0.91
C VAL A 92 16.99 14.63 -2.05
N ASN A 93 16.26 13.54 -2.29
CA ASN A 93 16.53 12.63 -3.40
C ASN A 93 16.35 13.31 -4.76
N GLU A 94 15.30 14.12 -4.93
CA GLU A 94 15.11 14.93 -6.13
C GLU A 94 16.26 15.93 -6.33
N ALA A 95 16.69 16.60 -5.26
CA ALA A 95 17.82 17.54 -5.30
C ALA A 95 19.15 16.85 -5.66
N LEU A 96 19.39 15.63 -5.16
CA LEU A 96 20.57 14.82 -5.51
C LEU A 96 20.62 14.50 -6.99
N ILE A 97 19.49 14.06 -7.55
CA ILE A 97 19.35 13.73 -8.96
C ILE A 97 19.56 14.99 -9.82
N LYS A 98 18.98 16.13 -9.42
CA LYS A 98 19.17 17.43 -10.10
C LYS A 98 20.62 17.89 -10.08
N GLU A 99 21.30 17.76 -8.94
CA GLU A 99 22.71 18.14 -8.81
C GLU A 99 23.61 17.23 -9.67
N ALA A 100 23.34 15.92 -9.70
CA ALA A 100 24.02 14.99 -10.58
C ALA A 100 23.81 15.31 -12.07
N ALA A 101 22.58 15.60 -12.50
CA ALA A 101 22.29 15.94 -13.90
C ALA A 101 22.99 17.23 -14.35
N LYS A 102 23.08 18.23 -13.45
CA LYS A 102 23.82 19.47 -13.68
C LYS A 102 25.32 19.22 -13.83
N ASP A 103 25.91 18.43 -12.95
CA ASP A 103 27.33 18.06 -13.00
C ASP A 103 27.70 17.31 -14.28
N GLU A 104 26.86 16.36 -14.70
CA GLU A 104 27.08 15.53 -15.89
C GLU A 104 26.65 16.25 -17.20
N ARG A 105 26.25 17.53 -17.12
CA ARG A 105 25.81 18.38 -18.25
C ARG A 105 24.69 17.75 -19.10
N ILE A 106 23.75 17.07 -18.47
CA ILE A 106 22.60 16.50 -19.15
C ILE A 106 21.62 17.64 -19.47
N GLU A 107 21.72 18.19 -20.69
CA GLU A 107 20.83 19.23 -21.21
C GLU A 107 19.86 18.68 -22.27
N VAL A 108 18.59 19.10 -22.20
CA VAL A 108 17.61 18.82 -23.27
C VAL A 108 17.82 19.84 -24.37
N SER A 109 18.33 19.39 -25.52
CA SER A 109 18.51 20.25 -26.69
C SER A 109 17.18 20.81 -27.20
N ASP A 110 17.22 21.98 -27.84
CA ASP A 110 16.03 22.61 -28.44
C ASP A 110 15.33 21.71 -29.46
N PHE A 111 16.10 20.85 -30.13
CA PHE A 111 15.56 19.82 -31.03
C PHE A 111 14.77 18.74 -30.28
N ALA A 112 15.28 18.26 -29.14
CA ALA A 112 14.58 17.29 -28.31
C ALA A 112 13.30 17.88 -27.68
N LEU A 113 13.34 19.16 -27.28
CA LEU A 113 12.17 19.89 -26.78
C LEU A 113 11.12 20.07 -27.89
N SER A 114 11.53 20.50 -29.09
CA SER A 114 10.63 20.65 -30.24
C SER A 114 9.99 19.32 -30.63
N LYS A 115 10.75 18.22 -30.60
CA LYS A 115 10.24 16.87 -30.87
C LYS A 115 9.26 16.39 -29.77
N ALA A 116 9.55 16.68 -28.50
CA ALA A 116 8.67 16.35 -27.37
C ALA A 116 7.34 17.13 -27.42
N ILE A 117 7.42 18.41 -27.79
CA ILE A 117 6.27 19.29 -28.03
C ILE A 117 5.43 18.74 -29.19
N GLN A 118 6.05 18.38 -30.32
CA GLN A 118 5.37 17.77 -31.46
C GLN A 118 4.76 16.39 -31.16
N ALA A 119 5.41 15.59 -30.31
CA ALA A 119 4.91 14.29 -29.85
C ALA A 119 3.74 14.40 -28.85
N GLY A 120 3.36 15.62 -28.42
CA GLY A 120 2.18 15.84 -27.58
C GLY A 120 2.37 15.47 -26.10
N ILE A 121 3.59 15.54 -25.58
CA ILE A 121 3.89 15.21 -24.17
C ILE A 121 3.21 16.17 -23.18
N ALA A 122 2.93 17.41 -23.61
CA ALA A 122 1.94 18.26 -22.93
C ALA A 122 0.55 17.91 -23.47
N ALA A 123 -0.17 17.04 -22.76
CA ALA A 123 -1.59 16.82 -23.01
C ALA A 123 -2.29 18.20 -23.11
N ASN A 124 -3.04 18.42 -24.19
CA ASN A 124 -3.80 19.66 -24.50
C ASN A 124 -3.07 20.80 -25.23
N LEU A 125 -1.96 20.57 -25.94
CA LEU A 125 -1.49 21.57 -26.89
C LEU A 125 -2.51 21.78 -28.02
N PRO A 126 -2.85 23.03 -28.39
CA PRO A 126 -3.72 23.32 -29.53
C PRO A 126 -3.13 22.76 -30.82
N LYS A 127 -3.93 22.01 -31.57
CA LYS A 127 -3.53 21.43 -32.85
C LYS A 127 -4.45 21.91 -33.97
N THR A 128 -3.89 22.09 -35.15
CA THR A 128 -4.62 22.28 -36.41
C THR A 128 -5.26 20.96 -36.88
N GLU A 129 -6.19 21.01 -37.83
CA GLU A 129 -6.91 19.81 -38.34
C GLU A 129 -5.98 18.73 -38.92
N ASP A 130 -4.79 19.11 -39.36
CA ASP A 130 -3.72 18.21 -39.86
C ASP A 130 -2.80 17.67 -38.74
N GLY A 131 -3.12 17.95 -37.47
CA GLY A 131 -2.43 17.41 -36.30
C GLY A 131 -1.13 18.12 -35.91
N ARG A 132 -0.75 19.21 -36.62
CA ARG A 132 0.38 20.08 -36.25
C ARG A 132 -0.04 21.01 -35.11
N ILE A 133 0.93 21.62 -34.43
CA ILE A 133 0.62 22.57 -33.35
C ILE A 133 0.15 23.89 -33.97
N ASP A 134 -0.99 24.38 -33.49
CA ASP A 134 -1.47 25.72 -33.80
C ASP A 134 -0.69 26.73 -32.95
N THR A 135 0.32 27.34 -33.54
CA THR A 135 1.19 28.32 -32.89
C THR A 135 0.42 29.52 -32.35
N ALA A 136 -0.65 29.97 -33.02
CA ALA A 136 -1.44 31.12 -32.59
C ALA A 136 -2.30 30.77 -31.38
N ALA A 137 -2.99 29.62 -31.42
CA ALA A 137 -3.74 29.12 -30.28
C ALA A 137 -2.82 28.76 -29.09
N TYR A 138 -1.63 28.22 -29.34
CA TYR A 138 -0.61 27.96 -28.33
C TYR A 138 -0.14 29.24 -27.63
N GLN A 139 0.20 30.29 -28.38
CA GLN A 139 0.58 31.58 -27.80
C GLN A 139 -0.56 32.20 -26.98
N ASN A 140 -1.80 32.08 -27.44
CA ASN A 140 -2.98 32.57 -26.72
C ASN A 140 -3.24 31.78 -25.44
N MET A 141 -3.07 30.45 -25.47
CA MET A 141 -3.16 29.59 -24.29
C MET A 141 -2.12 29.96 -23.23
N VAL A 142 -0.85 30.16 -23.62
CA VAL A 142 0.22 30.53 -22.70
C VAL A 142 -0.03 31.92 -22.07
N LYS A 143 -0.48 32.88 -22.88
CA LYS A 143 -0.86 34.22 -22.40
C LYS A 143 -2.09 34.19 -21.48
N ALA A 144 -3.09 33.37 -21.78
CA ALA A 144 -4.29 33.21 -20.95
C ALA A 144 -3.96 32.67 -19.55
N ASN A 145 -2.86 31.91 -19.43
CA ASN A 145 -2.33 31.41 -18.15
C ASN A 145 -1.32 32.38 -17.50
N GLY A 146 -1.21 33.62 -17.97
CA GLY A 146 -0.34 34.65 -17.39
C GLY A 146 1.16 34.40 -17.57
N MET A 147 1.56 33.55 -18.52
CA MET A 147 2.96 33.19 -18.78
C MET A 147 3.46 33.78 -20.10
N THR A 148 4.79 33.88 -20.25
CA THR A 148 5.42 34.08 -21.55
C THR A 148 5.75 32.73 -22.19
N VAL A 149 5.84 32.69 -23.52
CA VAL A 149 6.23 31.48 -24.25
C VAL A 149 7.59 30.97 -23.78
N ALA A 150 8.56 31.85 -23.57
CA ALA A 150 9.89 31.49 -23.08
C ALA A 150 9.85 30.84 -21.68
N VAL A 151 9.00 31.36 -20.76
CA VAL A 151 8.84 30.78 -19.42
C VAL A 151 8.14 29.43 -19.49
N TYR A 152 7.12 29.30 -20.33
CA TYR A 152 6.40 28.04 -20.52
C TYR A 152 7.29 26.95 -21.13
N GLU A 153 8.05 27.29 -22.18
CA GLU A 153 9.01 26.38 -22.82
C GLU A 153 10.17 26.00 -21.89
N SER A 154 10.63 26.93 -21.05
CA SER A 154 11.62 26.61 -20.01
C SER A 154 11.10 25.59 -19.00
N ARG A 155 9.83 25.70 -18.58
CA ARG A 155 9.19 24.71 -17.70
C ARG A 155 9.02 23.36 -18.38
N LEU A 156 8.61 23.35 -19.65
CA LEU A 156 8.53 22.13 -20.44
C LEU A 156 9.90 21.46 -20.60
N ARG A 157 10.96 22.26 -20.78
CA ARG A 157 12.34 21.75 -20.85
C ARG A 157 12.75 21.09 -19.54
N GLU A 158 12.45 21.71 -18.40
CA GLU A 158 12.74 21.14 -17.08
C GLU A 158 11.95 19.86 -16.82
N GLN A 159 10.65 19.86 -17.13
CA GLN A 159 9.80 18.67 -17.00
C GLN A 159 10.29 17.52 -17.89
N GLN A 160 10.65 17.81 -19.14
CA GLN A 160 11.16 16.81 -20.07
C GLN A 160 12.55 16.30 -19.67
N ALA A 161 13.40 17.17 -19.11
CA ALA A 161 14.67 16.77 -18.53
C ALA A 161 14.45 15.78 -17.37
N GLN A 162 13.46 16.03 -16.51
CA GLN A 162 13.09 15.12 -15.42
C GLN A 162 12.54 13.79 -15.95
N ILE A 163 11.69 13.80 -16.98
CA ILE A 163 11.18 12.56 -17.60
C ILE A 163 12.29 11.77 -18.27
N ILE A 164 13.16 12.43 -19.03
CA ILE A 164 14.32 11.78 -19.68
C ILE A 164 15.24 11.22 -18.61
N LEU A 165 15.53 11.97 -17.55
CA LEU A 165 16.37 11.51 -16.46
C LEU A 165 15.75 10.32 -15.72
N SER A 166 14.44 10.37 -15.45
CA SER A 166 13.70 9.26 -14.83
C SER A 166 13.69 8.03 -15.74
N ASN A 167 13.42 8.19 -17.04
CA ASN A 167 13.38 7.07 -18.00
C ASN A 167 14.79 6.52 -18.27
N SER A 168 15.80 7.37 -18.40
CA SER A 168 17.21 6.97 -18.53
C SER A 168 17.66 6.22 -17.28
N MET A 169 17.29 6.71 -16.10
CA MET A 169 17.59 6.03 -14.84
C MET A 169 16.85 4.70 -14.75
N SER A 170 15.55 4.62 -15.04
CA SER A 170 14.81 3.33 -15.13
C SER A 170 15.31 2.40 -16.25
N SER A 171 15.98 2.91 -17.28
CA SER A 171 16.57 2.06 -18.35
C SER A 171 17.94 1.49 -17.98
N VAL A 172 18.62 2.11 -17.01
CA VAL A 172 19.93 1.69 -16.48
C VAL A 172 19.78 0.89 -15.19
N LEU A 173 18.80 1.27 -14.38
CA LEU A 173 18.43 0.58 -13.14
C LEU A 173 17.52 -0.60 -13.49
N GLY A 174 17.78 -1.75 -12.87
CA GLY A 174 17.05 -2.98 -13.08
C GLY A 174 17.95 -4.15 -13.48
N LEU A 175 17.32 -5.25 -13.88
CA LEU A 175 18.05 -6.45 -14.27
C LEU A 175 18.63 -6.26 -15.68
N LEU A 176 19.96 -6.28 -15.79
CA LEU A 176 20.63 -6.35 -17.09
C LEU A 176 20.15 -7.57 -17.87
N PRO A 177 20.20 -7.59 -19.22
CA PRO A 177 19.74 -8.74 -20.01
C PRO A 177 20.35 -10.07 -19.58
N ALA A 178 21.64 -10.08 -19.21
CA ALA A 178 22.31 -11.27 -18.67
C ALA A 178 21.76 -11.69 -17.29
N GLN A 179 21.42 -10.74 -16.43
CA GLN A 179 20.82 -11.00 -15.11
C GLN A 179 19.37 -11.50 -15.26
N SER A 180 18.59 -10.89 -16.17
CA SER A 180 17.24 -11.34 -16.51
C SER A 180 17.25 -12.76 -17.08
N ALA A 181 18.18 -13.08 -17.99
CA ALA A 181 18.35 -14.44 -18.51
C ALA A 181 18.77 -15.44 -17.43
N ALA A 182 19.69 -15.04 -16.53
CA ALA A 182 20.11 -15.87 -15.40
C ALA A 182 18.94 -16.13 -14.42
N LEU A 183 18.15 -15.10 -14.11
CA LEU A 183 16.98 -15.20 -13.25
C LEU A 183 15.88 -16.06 -13.90
N LYS A 184 15.60 -15.86 -15.19
CA LYS A 184 14.68 -16.69 -15.98
C LYS A 184 15.10 -18.16 -15.95
N THR A 185 16.40 -18.42 -16.06
CA THR A 185 16.96 -19.77 -15.93
C THR A 185 16.77 -20.30 -14.52
N LEU A 186 17.03 -19.50 -13.48
CA LEU A 186 16.88 -19.92 -12.08
C LEU A 186 15.42 -20.23 -11.72
N LEU A 187 14.48 -19.37 -12.08
CA LEU A 187 13.06 -19.50 -11.75
C LEU A 187 12.37 -20.62 -12.52
N SER A 188 12.88 -20.97 -13.69
CA SER A 188 12.37 -22.09 -14.50
C SER A 188 12.96 -23.45 -14.15
N GLN A 189 14.01 -23.49 -13.31
CA GLN A 189 14.57 -24.77 -12.87
C GLN A 189 13.55 -25.55 -12.06
N THR A 190 13.39 -26.81 -12.44
CA THR A 190 12.54 -27.74 -11.71
C THR A 190 13.32 -28.95 -11.22
N ARG A 191 12.75 -29.62 -10.22
CA ARG A 191 13.15 -30.94 -9.76
C ARG A 191 11.97 -31.87 -9.81
N GLN A 192 12.23 -33.10 -10.22
CA GLN A 192 11.28 -34.19 -10.04
C GLN A 192 11.45 -34.76 -8.65
N ILE A 193 10.34 -34.85 -7.92
CA ILE A 193 10.30 -35.38 -6.57
C ILE A 193 9.19 -36.41 -6.41
N GLU A 194 9.30 -37.22 -5.38
CA GLU A 194 8.17 -37.92 -4.78
C GLU A 194 8.07 -37.48 -3.32
N ARG A 195 6.84 -37.46 -2.79
CA ARG A 195 6.62 -37.10 -1.38
C ARG A 195 5.77 -38.14 -0.68
N ARG A 196 6.01 -38.27 0.63
CA ARG A 196 5.20 -39.10 1.51
C ARG A 196 5.03 -38.43 2.86
N VAL A 197 3.78 -38.13 3.21
CA VAL A 197 3.43 -37.69 4.57
C VAL A 197 3.68 -38.85 5.53
N ILE A 198 4.35 -38.55 6.63
CA ILE A 198 4.59 -39.50 7.72
C ILE A 198 3.37 -39.49 8.64
N ASP A 199 2.87 -40.67 8.98
CA ASP A 199 1.79 -40.83 9.94
C ASP A 199 2.26 -40.43 11.35
N LEU A 200 1.62 -39.41 11.92
CA LEU A 200 1.91 -38.90 13.26
C LEU A 200 1.19 -39.68 14.37
N THR A 201 0.24 -40.56 14.04
CA THR A 201 -0.57 -41.33 14.99
C THR A 201 0.28 -42.06 16.06
N PRO A 202 1.40 -42.75 15.70
CA PRO A 202 2.24 -43.42 16.69
C PRO A 202 2.92 -42.47 17.69
N TYR A 203 3.16 -41.22 17.29
CA TYR A 203 3.83 -40.22 18.13
C TYR A 203 2.83 -39.51 19.04
N LEU A 204 1.63 -39.20 18.52
CA LEU A 204 0.54 -38.59 19.29
C LEU A 204 0.11 -39.43 20.51
N ALA A 205 0.26 -40.76 20.43
CA ALA A 205 -0.03 -41.69 21.53
C ALA A 205 0.97 -41.57 22.70
N ASN A 206 2.19 -41.10 22.45
CA ASN A 206 3.28 -41.06 23.42
C ASN A 206 3.59 -39.64 23.93
N VAL A 207 2.87 -38.64 23.42
CA VAL A 207 3.05 -37.23 23.78
C VAL A 207 2.02 -36.84 24.84
N SER A 208 2.52 -36.32 25.96
CA SER A 208 1.73 -35.66 26.99
C SER A 208 2.08 -34.16 27.03
N VAL A 209 1.06 -33.34 27.29
CA VAL A 209 1.22 -31.88 27.45
C VAL A 209 0.88 -31.55 28.90
N THR A 210 1.74 -30.79 29.57
CA THR A 210 1.52 -30.40 30.97
C THR A 210 0.74 -29.10 31.08
N ALA A 211 0.10 -28.87 32.22
CA ALA A 211 -0.66 -27.64 32.46
C ALA A 211 0.21 -26.38 32.32
N GLU A 212 1.49 -26.45 32.72
CA GLU A 212 2.46 -25.37 32.62
C GLU A 212 2.76 -25.03 31.16
N GLN A 213 2.83 -26.03 30.26
CA GLN A 213 3.03 -25.80 28.83
C GLN A 213 1.82 -25.12 28.20
N VAL A 214 0.60 -25.54 28.56
CA VAL A 214 -0.64 -24.89 28.11
C VAL A 214 -0.68 -23.44 28.57
N GLN A 215 -0.41 -23.18 29.85
CA GLN A 215 -0.40 -21.83 30.41
C GLN A 215 0.69 -20.97 29.76
N GLY A 216 1.87 -21.53 29.52
CA GLY A 216 2.97 -20.86 28.84
C GLY A 216 2.65 -20.52 27.38
N TYR A 217 1.98 -21.42 26.65
CA TYR A 217 1.53 -21.15 25.28
C TYR A 217 0.47 -20.04 25.24
N TYR A 218 -0.51 -20.11 26.14
CA TYR A 218 -1.56 -19.10 26.27
C TYR A 218 -0.97 -17.71 26.56
N ALA A 219 -0.08 -17.60 27.54
CA ALA A 219 0.54 -16.33 27.93
C ALA A 219 1.42 -15.71 26.83
N LYS A 220 2.05 -16.54 25.99
CA LYS A 220 2.92 -16.06 24.89
C LYS A 220 2.17 -15.72 23.61
N ASN A 221 0.92 -16.18 23.46
CA ASN A 221 0.14 -16.01 22.22
C ASN A 221 -1.22 -15.32 22.47
N PRO A 222 -1.31 -14.22 23.24
CA PRO A 222 -2.59 -13.61 23.59
C PRO A 222 -3.40 -13.20 22.35
N ALA A 223 -2.73 -12.71 21.30
CA ALA A 223 -3.38 -12.33 20.05
C ALA A 223 -4.12 -13.48 19.35
N LYS A 224 -3.69 -14.74 19.53
CA LYS A 224 -4.38 -15.91 18.95
C LYS A 224 -5.67 -16.28 19.67
N PHE A 225 -5.83 -15.80 20.91
CA PHE A 225 -6.98 -16.09 21.77
C PHE A 225 -7.82 -14.85 22.06
N THR A 226 -7.48 -13.71 21.45
CA THR A 226 -8.32 -12.52 21.49
C THR A 226 -9.36 -12.61 20.40
N VAL A 227 -10.63 -12.63 20.80
CA VAL A 227 -11.75 -12.51 19.85
C VAL A 227 -12.18 -11.04 19.76
N THR A 228 -12.62 -10.62 18.58
CA THR A 228 -13.20 -9.28 18.40
C THR A 228 -14.62 -9.25 18.96
N ASP A 229 -15.10 -8.04 19.26
CA ASP A 229 -16.49 -7.84 19.68
C ASP A 229 -17.45 -8.42 18.65
N GLN A 230 -18.37 -9.26 19.12
CA GLN A 230 -19.42 -9.85 18.30
C GLN A 230 -20.78 -9.32 18.74
N SER A 231 -21.70 -9.21 17.79
CA SER A 231 -23.06 -8.76 18.04
C SER A 231 -24.06 -9.59 17.25
N ASP A 232 -25.20 -9.87 17.89
CA ASP A 232 -26.38 -10.35 17.18
C ASP A 232 -27.17 -9.12 16.71
N VAL A 233 -27.59 -9.13 15.45
CA VAL A 233 -28.15 -7.96 14.77
C VAL A 233 -29.43 -8.35 14.06
N GLU A 234 -30.48 -7.56 14.24
CA GLU A 234 -31.63 -7.51 13.34
C GLU A 234 -31.43 -6.35 12.37
N TYR A 235 -31.69 -6.55 11.08
CA TYR A 235 -31.51 -5.50 10.08
C TYR A 235 -32.66 -5.47 9.08
N ALA A 236 -32.85 -4.31 8.47
CA ALA A 236 -33.79 -4.08 7.39
C ALA A 236 -33.02 -3.66 6.14
N ILE A 237 -33.34 -4.29 5.00
CA ILE A 237 -32.85 -3.92 3.68
C ILE A 237 -33.94 -3.11 2.99
N ILE A 238 -33.65 -1.84 2.70
CA ILE A 238 -34.57 -0.89 2.10
C ILE A 238 -34.16 -0.68 0.65
N PRO A 239 -35.01 -1.02 -0.33
CA PRO A 239 -34.73 -0.74 -1.72
C PRO A 239 -34.91 0.76 -2.00
N VAL A 240 -33.92 1.38 -2.63
CA VAL A 240 -33.94 2.80 -3.02
C VAL A 240 -34.89 3.03 -4.20
N LEU A 241 -34.99 2.03 -5.08
CA LEU A 241 -35.99 1.96 -6.14
C LEU A 241 -36.99 0.85 -5.81
N PRO A 242 -38.31 1.05 -5.97
CA PRO A 242 -39.31 0.00 -5.74
C PRO A 242 -39.07 -1.24 -6.62
N GLU A 243 -39.48 -2.43 -6.18
CA GLU A 243 -39.23 -3.70 -6.89
C GLU A 243 -39.69 -3.68 -8.37
N ASN A 244 -40.76 -2.95 -8.68
CA ASN A 244 -41.31 -2.82 -10.03
C ASN A 244 -41.02 -1.44 -10.64
N TYR A 245 -39.82 -0.91 -10.41
CA TYR A 245 -39.45 0.41 -10.89
C TYR A 245 -39.49 0.50 -12.43
N VAL A 246 -40.21 1.51 -12.93
CA VAL A 246 -40.30 1.79 -14.37
C VAL A 246 -39.39 2.97 -14.69
N ILE A 247 -38.44 2.75 -15.61
CA ILE A 247 -37.52 3.80 -16.08
C ILE A 247 -38.30 4.92 -16.78
N THR A 248 -38.27 6.11 -16.21
CA THR A 248 -38.94 7.31 -16.75
C THR A 248 -38.04 8.04 -17.75
N ASP A 249 -38.62 8.92 -18.57
CA ASP A 249 -37.84 9.75 -19.50
C ASP A 249 -36.90 10.69 -18.72
N GLU A 250 -37.30 11.15 -17.54
CA GLU A 250 -36.47 11.99 -16.66
C GLU A 250 -35.23 11.24 -16.15
N ASP A 251 -35.35 9.95 -15.83
CA ASP A 251 -34.20 9.14 -15.40
C ASP A 251 -33.20 8.94 -16.57
N ILE A 252 -33.71 8.71 -17.78
CA ILE A 252 -32.87 8.57 -18.98
C ILE A 252 -32.15 9.89 -19.26
N LYS A 253 -32.87 11.01 -19.14
CA LYS A 253 -32.31 12.35 -19.28
C LYS A 253 -31.23 12.64 -18.24
N LEU A 254 -31.45 12.25 -16.99
CA LEU A 254 -30.44 12.34 -15.92
C LEU A 254 -29.19 11.51 -16.26
N ALA A 255 -29.36 10.40 -16.97
CA ALA A 255 -28.28 9.50 -17.30
C ALA A 255 -27.46 9.89 -18.54
N PHE A 256 -28.13 10.31 -19.61
CA PHE A 256 -27.53 10.48 -20.93
C PHE A 256 -27.77 11.87 -21.56
N GLY A 257 -28.47 12.77 -20.87
CA GLY A 257 -28.84 14.09 -21.40
C GLY A 257 -30.13 14.05 -22.23
N GLU A 258 -30.47 15.18 -22.86
CA GLU A 258 -31.68 15.32 -23.70
C GLU A 258 -31.63 14.38 -24.92
N GLY A 259 -32.76 13.77 -25.26
CA GLY A 259 -32.91 12.91 -26.42
C GLY A 259 -34.34 12.84 -26.95
N THR A 260 -34.51 12.17 -28.09
CA THR A 260 -35.83 11.94 -28.71
C THR A 260 -36.54 10.74 -28.07
N ALA A 261 -37.87 10.66 -28.25
CA ALA A 261 -38.66 9.51 -27.77
C ALA A 261 -38.16 8.16 -28.33
N GLU A 262 -37.68 8.14 -29.57
CA GLU A 262 -37.08 6.93 -30.18
C GLU A 262 -35.75 6.54 -29.52
N GLN A 263 -34.91 7.53 -29.17
CA GLN A 263 -33.65 7.28 -28.45
C GLN A 263 -33.92 6.75 -27.04
N TYR A 264 -34.89 7.33 -26.33
CA TYR A 264 -35.29 6.85 -25.01
C TYR A 264 -35.91 5.45 -25.06
N ALA A 265 -36.69 5.11 -26.10
CA ALA A 265 -37.20 3.77 -26.30
C ALA A 265 -36.07 2.74 -26.51
N LYS A 266 -35.01 3.10 -27.24
CA LYS A 266 -33.82 2.25 -27.42
C LYS A 266 -33.07 2.03 -26.11
N VAL A 267 -32.90 3.08 -25.30
CA VAL A 267 -32.27 2.97 -23.97
C VAL A 267 -33.01 2.01 -23.05
N ARG A 268 -34.35 2.04 -23.04
CA ARG A 268 -35.18 1.12 -22.26
C ARG A 268 -35.14 -0.33 -22.75
N ALA A 269 -34.95 -0.54 -24.04
CA ALA A 269 -34.86 -1.87 -24.64
C ALA A 269 -33.47 -2.49 -24.43
N ASP A 270 -32.42 -1.68 -24.28
CA ASP A 270 -31.06 -2.13 -24.01
C ASP A 270 -30.85 -2.39 -22.50
N GLN A 271 -30.49 -3.63 -22.17
CA GLN A 271 -30.33 -4.06 -20.78
C GLN A 271 -29.16 -3.38 -20.07
N ASN A 272 -28.06 -3.08 -20.76
CA ASN A 272 -26.90 -2.42 -20.15
C ASN A 272 -27.18 -0.94 -19.93
N GLN A 273 -27.78 -0.27 -20.90
CA GLN A 273 -28.16 1.15 -20.76
C GLN A 273 -29.24 1.32 -19.70
N SER A 274 -30.23 0.43 -19.65
CA SER A 274 -31.26 0.43 -18.60
C SER A 274 -30.66 0.29 -17.19
N ARG A 275 -29.62 -0.54 -17.02
CA ARG A 275 -28.91 -0.68 -15.73
C ARG A 275 -28.18 0.61 -15.35
N GLU A 276 -27.53 1.28 -16.28
CA GLU A 276 -26.86 2.57 -16.02
C GLU A 276 -27.86 3.67 -15.65
N VAL A 277 -29.03 3.69 -16.32
CA VAL A 277 -30.12 4.61 -15.96
C VAL A 277 -30.63 4.32 -14.56
N MET A 278 -30.93 3.05 -14.24
CA MET A 278 -31.38 2.66 -12.90
C MET A 278 -30.36 3.04 -11.82
N LYS A 279 -29.06 2.83 -12.08
CA LYS A 279 -28.01 3.20 -11.14
C LYS A 279 -27.99 4.70 -10.84
N LYS A 280 -28.07 5.55 -11.87
CA LYS A 280 -28.12 7.01 -11.68
C LYS A 280 -29.43 7.47 -11.03
N ALA A 281 -30.54 6.87 -11.42
CA ALA A 281 -31.85 7.10 -10.83
C ALA A 281 -31.88 6.75 -9.33
N ALA A 282 -31.23 5.65 -8.94
CA ALA A 282 -31.07 5.26 -7.55
C ALA A 282 -30.17 6.25 -6.80
N ALA A 283 -28.99 6.57 -7.34
CA ALA A 283 -28.03 7.50 -6.74
C ALA A 283 -28.66 8.87 -6.42
N ALA A 284 -29.48 9.40 -7.33
CA ALA A 284 -30.20 10.67 -7.11
C ALA A 284 -31.24 10.60 -5.98
N ARG A 285 -31.77 9.41 -5.67
CA ARG A 285 -32.80 9.19 -4.64
C ARG A 285 -32.25 8.76 -3.29
N VAL A 286 -30.99 8.31 -3.21
CA VAL A 286 -30.36 7.84 -1.96
C VAL A 286 -30.45 8.87 -0.84
N SER A 287 -30.11 10.14 -1.13
CA SER A 287 -30.09 11.21 -0.11
C SER A 287 -31.49 11.47 0.47
N ASP A 288 -32.48 11.65 -0.41
CA ASP A 288 -33.87 11.89 0.00
C ASP A 288 -34.47 10.69 0.73
N MET A 289 -34.17 9.48 0.28
CA MET A 289 -34.62 8.25 0.94
C MET A 289 -33.99 8.09 2.32
N SER A 290 -32.69 8.33 2.45
CA SER A 290 -31.96 8.29 3.72
C SER A 290 -32.53 9.30 4.72
N LYS A 291 -32.83 10.52 4.26
CA LYS A 291 -33.46 11.55 5.10
C LYS A 291 -34.86 11.12 5.59
N LYS A 292 -35.73 10.65 4.69
CA LYS A 292 -37.08 10.16 5.06
C LYS A 292 -37.01 8.98 6.02
N LEU A 293 -36.07 8.07 5.80
CA LEU A 293 -35.84 6.93 6.68
C LEU A 293 -35.39 7.40 8.07
N GLY A 294 -34.47 8.35 8.16
CA GLY A 294 -34.04 8.95 9.43
C GLY A 294 -35.18 9.62 10.20
N GLU A 295 -36.05 10.37 9.52
CA GLU A 295 -37.24 10.98 10.12
C GLU A 295 -38.23 9.94 10.67
N GLU A 296 -38.38 8.80 10.00
CA GLU A 296 -39.24 7.71 10.49
C GLU A 296 -38.61 6.97 11.67
N LEU A 297 -37.31 6.68 11.61
CA LEU A 297 -36.57 6.06 12.70
C LEU A 297 -36.58 6.91 13.98
N ALA A 298 -36.61 8.24 13.86
CA ALA A 298 -36.76 9.13 15.00
C ALA A 298 -38.12 8.94 15.73
N LYS A 299 -39.17 8.51 15.02
CA LYS A 299 -40.50 8.22 15.59
C LYS A 299 -40.58 6.80 16.15
N THR A 300 -39.95 5.83 15.49
CA THR A 300 -39.97 4.41 15.87
C THR A 300 -38.55 3.86 16.06
N PRO A 301 -37.81 4.31 17.08
CA PRO A 301 -36.36 4.09 17.18
C PRO A 301 -35.95 2.64 17.44
N SER A 302 -36.87 1.73 17.73
CA SER A 302 -36.57 0.32 18.05
C SER A 302 -37.37 -0.70 17.23
N ASP A 303 -38.27 -0.25 16.36
CA ASP A 303 -39.19 -1.10 15.61
C ASP A 303 -38.87 -1.10 14.11
N LEU A 304 -38.15 -2.16 13.67
CA LEU A 304 -37.83 -2.36 12.25
C LEU A 304 -39.06 -2.76 11.42
N THR A 305 -40.12 -3.27 12.05
CA THR A 305 -41.31 -3.75 11.32
C THR A 305 -42.12 -2.62 10.70
N ALA A 306 -42.03 -1.41 11.29
CA ALA A 306 -42.62 -0.19 10.73
C ALA A 306 -42.09 0.13 9.33
N LEU A 307 -40.84 -0.25 9.03
CA LEU A 307 -40.19 0.04 7.75
C LEU A 307 -40.69 -0.85 6.61
N VAL A 308 -41.26 -2.01 6.92
CA VAL A 308 -41.75 -2.96 5.91
C VAL A 308 -42.89 -2.34 5.10
N LYS A 309 -43.85 -1.71 5.78
CA LYS A 309 -45.02 -1.10 5.13
C LYS A 309 -44.68 0.19 4.42
N THR A 310 -43.84 1.03 5.04
CA THR A 310 -43.56 2.38 4.54
C THR A 310 -42.51 2.41 3.44
N PHE A 311 -41.53 1.52 3.50
CA PHE A 311 -40.36 1.53 2.62
C PHE A 311 -40.14 0.22 1.86
N GLY A 312 -41.05 -0.75 1.95
CA GLY A 312 -40.89 -2.05 1.30
C GLY A 312 -39.69 -2.85 1.83
N ALA A 313 -39.32 -2.62 3.09
CA ALA A 313 -38.11 -3.19 3.66
C ALA A 313 -38.20 -4.72 3.82
N ARG A 314 -37.10 -5.42 3.57
CA ARG A 314 -36.92 -6.83 3.91
C ARG A 314 -36.16 -6.98 5.21
N LEU A 315 -36.75 -7.66 6.19
CA LEU A 315 -36.11 -7.92 7.47
C LEU A 315 -35.17 -9.13 7.40
N GLY A 316 -34.07 -9.07 8.13
CA GLY A 316 -33.11 -10.13 8.31
C GLY A 316 -32.53 -10.14 9.72
N SER A 317 -31.86 -11.23 10.08
CA SER A 317 -31.13 -11.34 11.34
C SER A 317 -29.82 -12.09 11.13
N ALA A 318 -28.82 -11.76 11.94
CA ALA A 318 -27.51 -12.38 11.91
C ALA A 318 -26.96 -12.50 13.33
N GLN A 319 -26.22 -13.58 13.58
CA GLN A 319 -25.58 -13.83 14.87
C GLN A 319 -24.06 -13.77 14.74
N ASN A 320 -23.39 -13.46 15.85
CA ASN A 320 -21.92 -13.43 15.95
C ASN A 320 -21.26 -12.51 14.89
N VAL A 321 -21.91 -11.39 14.57
CA VAL A 321 -21.42 -10.43 13.58
C VAL A 321 -20.30 -9.61 14.21
N SER A 322 -19.10 -9.67 13.64
CA SER A 322 -17.95 -8.87 14.08
C SER A 322 -17.92 -7.51 13.36
N ARG A 323 -17.55 -6.45 14.09
CA ARG A 323 -17.35 -5.12 13.48
C ARG A 323 -16.21 -5.15 12.46
N ALA A 324 -15.07 -5.69 12.87
CA ALA A 324 -13.87 -5.87 12.07
C ALA A 324 -13.41 -7.33 12.06
N GLY A 325 -12.74 -7.74 10.98
CA GLY A 325 -12.15 -9.07 10.82
C GLY A 325 -12.83 -9.95 9.78
N GLU A 326 -12.63 -11.25 9.91
CA GLU A 326 -13.12 -12.27 8.98
C GLU A 326 -14.65 -12.31 8.96
N VAL A 327 -15.21 -12.33 7.75
CA VAL A 327 -16.66 -12.38 7.54
C VAL A 327 -17.12 -13.83 7.69
N ALA A 328 -18.00 -14.09 8.66
CA ALA A 328 -18.56 -15.42 8.84
C ALA A 328 -19.25 -15.90 7.54
N PRO A 329 -19.09 -17.18 7.14
CA PRO A 329 -19.67 -17.70 5.90
C PRO A 329 -21.18 -17.45 5.75
N ALA A 330 -21.91 -17.45 6.86
CA ALA A 330 -23.34 -17.16 6.90
C ALA A 330 -23.71 -15.74 6.41
N LEU A 331 -22.75 -14.80 6.41
CA LEU A 331 -22.98 -13.41 6.03
C LEU A 331 -22.70 -13.13 4.55
N GLN A 332 -22.12 -14.07 3.79
CA GLN A 332 -21.67 -13.85 2.40
C GLN A 332 -22.76 -13.33 1.46
N ASN A 333 -24.01 -13.77 1.68
CA ASN A 333 -25.17 -13.38 0.86
C ASN A 333 -26.03 -12.29 1.54
N THR A 334 -25.46 -11.54 2.47
CA THR A 334 -26.15 -10.47 3.21
C THR A 334 -25.42 -9.15 3.02
N PRO A 335 -26.09 -8.00 3.21
CA PRO A 335 -25.41 -6.71 3.19
C PRO A 335 -24.31 -6.57 4.26
N LEU A 336 -24.37 -7.39 5.33
CA LEU A 336 -23.37 -7.43 6.39
C LEU A 336 -22.02 -8.02 5.94
N VAL A 337 -21.91 -8.54 4.72
CA VAL A 337 -20.62 -8.89 4.12
C VAL A 337 -19.70 -7.66 3.98
N ARG A 338 -20.29 -6.46 3.83
CA ARG A 338 -19.57 -5.19 3.64
C ARG A 338 -19.14 -4.58 4.96
N ALA A 339 -17.88 -4.17 5.03
CA ALA A 339 -17.29 -3.63 6.25
C ALA A 339 -17.94 -2.31 6.67
N GLU A 340 -18.26 -1.46 5.69
CA GLU A 340 -18.87 -0.14 5.90
C GLU A 340 -20.26 -0.27 6.52
N VAL A 341 -21.03 -1.27 6.10
CA VAL A 341 -22.36 -1.57 6.65
C VAL A 341 -22.22 -2.04 8.10
N ARG A 342 -21.30 -2.96 8.38
CA ARG A 342 -21.07 -3.45 9.75
C ARG A 342 -20.60 -2.34 10.68
N GLU A 343 -19.72 -1.47 10.21
CA GLU A 343 -19.23 -0.34 10.99
C GLU A 343 -20.39 0.54 11.45
N VAL A 344 -21.24 1.00 10.52
CA VAL A 344 -22.38 1.87 10.87
C VAL A 344 -23.40 1.16 11.77
N LEU A 345 -23.67 -0.13 11.55
CA LEU A 345 -24.65 -0.87 12.36
C LEU A 345 -24.13 -1.19 13.77
N LEU A 346 -22.83 -1.43 13.92
CA LEU A 346 -22.21 -1.95 15.16
C LEU A 346 -21.44 -0.91 15.96
N SER A 347 -21.37 0.36 15.53
CA SER A 347 -20.72 1.44 16.27
C SER A 347 -21.65 2.64 16.50
N GLY A 348 -21.35 3.48 17.50
CA GLY A 348 -22.17 4.66 17.84
C GLY A 348 -23.19 4.45 18.97
N GLU A 349 -23.96 5.50 19.26
CA GLU A 349 -24.87 5.54 20.43
C GLU A 349 -26.07 4.61 20.31
N HIS A 350 -26.52 4.27 19.10
CA HIS A 350 -27.69 3.39 18.92
C HIS A 350 -27.44 1.99 19.46
N VAL A 351 -26.18 1.56 19.48
CA VAL A 351 -25.76 0.28 20.04
C VAL A 351 -26.00 0.24 21.55
N THR A 352 -25.53 1.25 22.29
CA THR A 352 -25.70 1.33 23.75
C THR A 352 -27.13 1.64 24.15
N LYS A 353 -27.85 2.43 23.33
CA LYS A 353 -29.27 2.77 23.53
C LYS A 353 -30.23 1.68 23.03
N LYS A 354 -29.74 0.62 22.39
CA LYS A 354 -30.52 -0.46 21.75
C LYS A 354 -31.56 0.06 20.74
N THR A 355 -31.22 1.12 20.02
CA THR A 355 -32.03 1.70 18.94
C THR A 355 -31.51 1.24 17.58
N ILE A 356 -32.26 1.56 16.53
CA ILE A 356 -31.88 1.32 15.13
C ILE A 356 -30.77 2.32 14.74
N SER A 357 -29.82 1.85 13.94
CA SER A 357 -28.70 2.63 13.39
C SER A 357 -29.17 3.67 12.39
N ASN A 358 -28.27 4.61 12.07
CA ASN A 358 -28.45 5.47 10.91
C ASN A 358 -28.47 4.64 9.62
N PRO A 359 -29.16 5.10 8.56
CA PRO A 359 -29.11 4.47 7.24
C PRO A 359 -27.72 4.47 6.65
N VAL A 360 -27.29 3.32 6.15
CA VAL A 360 -26.04 3.16 5.39
C VAL A 360 -26.34 2.55 4.03
N GLN A 361 -25.70 3.05 2.98
CA GLN A 361 -25.82 2.47 1.66
C GLN A 361 -25.02 1.17 1.57
N ALA A 362 -25.69 0.06 1.27
CA ALA A 362 -25.04 -1.23 1.08
C ALA A 362 -24.58 -1.41 -0.37
N ASP A 363 -25.38 -1.01 -1.35
CA ASP A 363 -25.00 -1.05 -2.77
C ASP A 363 -25.71 0.07 -3.56
N ASP A 364 -25.59 0.04 -4.89
CA ASP A 364 -26.19 1.03 -5.80
C ASP A 364 -27.73 1.17 -5.60
N TYR A 365 -28.40 0.18 -5.00
CA TYR A 365 -29.86 0.11 -4.93
C TYR A 365 -30.43 -0.07 -3.53
N THR A 366 -29.60 -0.24 -2.50
CA THR A 366 -30.08 -0.60 -1.16
C THR A 366 -29.49 0.25 -0.06
N LEU A 367 -30.36 0.68 0.85
CA LEU A 367 -30.03 1.20 2.16
C LEU A 367 -30.24 0.11 3.19
N VAL A 368 -29.45 0.12 4.26
CA VAL A 368 -29.54 -0.82 5.36
C VAL A 368 -29.55 -0.05 6.66
N VAL A 369 -30.39 -0.51 7.58
CA VAL A 369 -30.40 -0.09 8.98
C VAL A 369 -30.44 -1.34 9.85
N GLY A 370 -29.91 -1.26 11.05
CA GLY A 370 -29.91 -2.41 11.94
C GLY A 370 -29.93 -2.03 13.41
N LYS A 371 -30.34 -2.99 14.23
CA LYS A 371 -30.42 -2.89 15.68
C LYS A 371 -29.66 -4.06 16.29
N VAL A 372 -28.75 -3.74 17.19
CA VAL A 372 -28.01 -4.75 17.96
C VAL A 372 -28.95 -5.32 19.02
N THR A 373 -29.17 -6.63 18.99
CA THR A 373 -30.03 -7.35 19.94
C THR A 373 -29.23 -7.91 21.11
N ARG A 374 -28.00 -8.38 20.86
CA ARG A 374 -27.07 -8.87 21.88
C ARG A 374 -25.65 -8.45 21.52
N GLN A 375 -24.87 -8.06 22.53
CA GLN A 375 -23.43 -7.88 22.40
C GLN A 375 -22.69 -8.93 23.21
N THR A 376 -21.68 -9.52 22.59
CA THR A 376 -20.70 -10.39 23.22
C THR A 376 -19.38 -9.64 23.18
N PRO A 377 -18.93 -9.08 24.32
CA PRO A 377 -17.65 -8.38 24.39
C PRO A 377 -16.53 -9.28 23.90
N GLY A 378 -15.73 -8.74 23.01
CA GLY A 378 -14.45 -9.30 22.61
C GLY A 378 -13.45 -9.17 23.74
N GLY A 379 -12.31 -9.82 23.55
CA GLY A 379 -11.27 -9.87 24.55
C GLY A 379 -10.54 -11.20 24.53
N LEU A 380 -9.54 -11.27 25.40
CA LEU A 380 -8.78 -12.50 25.58
C LEU A 380 -9.70 -13.58 26.16
N GLN A 381 -9.95 -14.64 25.40
CA GLN A 381 -10.76 -15.76 25.85
C GLN A 381 -10.11 -16.42 27.06
N PRO A 382 -10.85 -16.76 28.14
CA PRO A 382 -10.29 -17.42 29.32
C PRO A 382 -9.58 -18.73 28.94
N LEU A 383 -8.51 -19.06 29.67
CA LEU A 383 -7.73 -20.27 29.45
C LEU A 383 -8.62 -21.51 29.45
N GLU A 384 -9.64 -21.56 30.29
CA GLU A 384 -10.59 -22.67 30.41
C GLU A 384 -11.33 -22.96 29.11
N VAL A 385 -11.61 -21.93 28.30
CA VAL A 385 -12.31 -22.05 27.01
C VAL A 385 -11.38 -22.58 25.93
N VAL A 386 -10.12 -22.11 25.91
CA VAL A 386 -9.16 -22.42 24.85
C VAL A 386 -8.21 -23.56 25.20
N LYS A 387 -8.22 -24.06 26.44
CA LYS A 387 -7.30 -25.08 26.97
C LYS A 387 -7.24 -26.32 26.08
N ALA A 388 -8.37 -26.90 25.71
CA ALA A 388 -8.41 -28.10 24.87
C ALA A 388 -7.81 -27.87 23.49
N VAL A 389 -8.01 -26.67 22.92
CA VAL A 389 -7.42 -26.27 21.63
C VAL A 389 -5.90 -26.14 21.75
N ILE A 390 -5.42 -25.49 22.82
CA ILE A 390 -3.99 -25.34 23.09
C ILE A 390 -3.32 -26.69 23.32
N GLU A 391 -3.94 -27.57 24.10
CA GLU A 391 -3.45 -28.94 24.32
C GLU A 391 -3.31 -29.68 23.00
N GLN A 392 -4.29 -29.59 22.11
CA GLN A 392 -4.23 -30.24 20.80
C GLN A 392 -3.10 -29.68 19.93
N ILE A 393 -2.90 -28.36 19.92
CA ILE A 393 -1.80 -27.71 19.20
C ILE A 393 -0.46 -28.22 19.73
N LEU A 394 -0.24 -28.15 21.04
CA LEU A 394 1.01 -28.57 21.68
C LEU A 394 1.28 -30.07 21.49
N ARG A 395 0.25 -30.92 21.54
CA ARG A 395 0.39 -32.35 21.25
C ARG A 395 0.85 -32.59 19.82
N THR A 396 0.31 -31.84 18.87
CA THR A 396 0.69 -31.93 17.46
C THR A 396 2.14 -31.47 17.25
N GLU A 397 2.51 -30.31 17.79
CA GLU A 397 3.87 -29.76 17.69
C GLU A 397 4.91 -30.73 18.30
N ALA A 398 4.60 -31.31 19.47
CA ALA A 398 5.47 -32.30 20.11
C ALA A 398 5.53 -33.62 19.33
N ALA A 399 4.42 -34.09 18.73
CA ALA A 399 4.42 -35.27 17.86
C ALA A 399 5.25 -35.04 16.60
N VAL A 400 5.14 -33.88 15.96
CA VAL A 400 6.00 -33.48 14.82
C VAL A 400 7.47 -33.47 15.23
N THR A 401 7.78 -32.91 16.40
CA THR A 401 9.16 -32.85 16.91
C THR A 401 9.74 -34.24 17.16
N ALA A 402 8.95 -35.13 17.78
CA ALA A 402 9.35 -36.52 18.02
C ALA A 402 9.55 -37.30 16.71
N ALA A 403 8.61 -37.16 15.77
CA ALA A 403 8.69 -37.77 14.45
C ALA A 403 9.88 -37.27 13.65
N ARG A 404 10.17 -35.96 13.71
CA ARG A 404 11.35 -35.36 13.06
C ARG A 404 12.63 -36.01 13.58
N LYS A 405 12.80 -36.08 14.90
CA LYS A 405 13.98 -36.68 15.52
C LYS A 405 14.16 -38.16 15.14
N ASP A 406 13.09 -38.93 15.11
CA ASP A 406 13.14 -40.35 14.72
C ASP A 406 13.51 -40.52 13.24
N TYR A 407 12.88 -39.76 12.34
CA TYR A 407 13.15 -39.85 10.91
C TYR A 407 14.50 -39.25 10.50
N GLU A 408 15.02 -38.25 11.20
CA GLU A 408 16.40 -37.76 11.01
C GLU A 408 17.42 -38.87 11.26
N GLY A 409 17.24 -39.67 12.32
CA GLY A 409 18.08 -40.83 12.59
C GLY A 409 17.98 -41.91 11.51
N LYS A 410 16.75 -42.19 11.05
CA LYS A 410 16.47 -43.21 10.01
C LYS A 410 16.94 -42.79 8.62
N LEU A 411 17.01 -41.50 8.32
CA LEU A 411 17.30 -40.98 6.98
C LEU A 411 18.63 -41.51 6.42
N SER A 412 19.64 -41.66 7.28
CA SER A 412 20.98 -42.16 6.92
C SER A 412 21.01 -43.60 6.40
N VAL A 413 20.05 -44.43 6.79
CA VAL A 413 19.97 -45.86 6.42
C VAL A 413 18.85 -46.17 5.42
N MET A 414 17.99 -45.19 5.13
CA MET A 414 16.92 -45.36 4.16
C MET A 414 17.46 -45.30 2.72
N SER A 415 17.07 -46.29 1.91
CA SER A 415 17.41 -46.27 0.49
C SER A 415 16.55 -45.25 -0.25
N ALA A 416 17.20 -44.32 -0.93
CA ALA A 416 16.56 -43.42 -1.86
C ALA A 416 16.24 -44.09 -3.21
N ALA A 417 16.57 -45.37 -3.43
CA ALA A 417 16.27 -46.06 -4.68
C ALA A 417 14.78 -46.43 -4.82
N THR A 418 14.08 -46.64 -3.71
CA THR A 418 12.68 -47.07 -3.68
C THR A 418 11.74 -45.88 -3.86
N SER A 419 10.70 -46.06 -4.65
CA SER A 419 9.65 -45.04 -4.80
C SER A 419 8.86 -44.88 -3.49
N ILE A 420 8.54 -43.64 -3.11
CA ILE A 420 7.81 -43.31 -1.88
C ILE A 420 6.45 -42.69 -2.13
N GLY A 421 6.07 -42.44 -3.38
CA GLY A 421 4.82 -41.78 -3.72
C GLY A 421 4.73 -41.38 -5.19
N PRO A 422 3.67 -40.65 -5.57
CA PRO A 422 3.52 -40.16 -6.94
C PRO A 422 4.57 -39.10 -7.28
N LEU A 423 4.93 -39.05 -8.55
CA LEU A 423 5.86 -38.07 -9.10
C LEU A 423 5.24 -36.66 -9.11
N GLN A 424 6.02 -35.67 -8.69
CA GLN A 424 5.66 -34.27 -8.68
C GLN A 424 6.83 -33.40 -9.16
N THR A 425 6.51 -32.33 -9.88
CA THR A 425 7.50 -31.32 -10.28
C THR A 425 7.53 -30.22 -9.23
N VAL A 426 8.69 -29.77 -8.78
CA VAL A 426 8.84 -28.63 -7.87
C VAL A 426 9.78 -27.60 -8.48
N ALA A 427 9.41 -26.32 -8.35
CA ALA A 427 10.21 -25.17 -8.77
C ALA A 427 10.23 -24.12 -7.65
N LEU A 428 11.14 -23.13 -7.74
CA LEU A 428 11.22 -22.06 -6.73
C LEU A 428 9.88 -21.31 -6.59
N VAL A 429 9.20 -21.15 -7.73
CA VAL A 429 7.93 -20.42 -7.88
C VAL A 429 6.71 -21.34 -7.77
N GLN A 430 6.93 -22.65 -7.69
CA GLN A 430 5.90 -23.67 -7.64
C GLN A 430 6.30 -24.78 -6.65
N GLY A 431 6.10 -24.50 -5.36
CA GLY A 431 6.48 -25.40 -4.26
C GLY A 431 5.56 -26.61 -4.07
N ASN A 432 4.38 -26.62 -4.70
CA ASN A 432 3.40 -27.72 -4.64
C ASN A 432 3.11 -28.23 -3.22
N GLY A 433 2.95 -27.32 -2.24
CA GLY A 433 2.61 -27.65 -0.86
C GLY A 433 3.79 -28.09 0.01
N LEU A 434 5.02 -27.90 -0.46
CA LEU A 434 6.23 -27.86 0.36
C LEU A 434 6.46 -26.44 0.88
N ASP A 435 7.06 -26.31 2.05
CA ASP A 435 7.52 -25.02 2.56
C ASP A 435 8.73 -24.49 1.76
N SER A 436 8.96 -23.18 1.82
CA SER A 436 10.02 -22.51 1.05
C SER A 436 11.42 -23.06 1.35
N ALA A 437 11.71 -23.39 2.62
CA ALA A 437 13.02 -23.92 2.99
C ALA A 437 13.27 -25.31 2.39
N THR A 438 12.25 -26.17 2.41
CA THR A 438 12.29 -27.48 1.74
C THR A 438 12.45 -27.32 0.24
N VAL A 439 11.72 -26.40 -0.40
CA VAL A 439 11.87 -26.12 -1.85
C VAL A 439 13.32 -25.73 -2.16
N SER A 440 13.93 -24.83 -1.39
CA SER A 440 15.33 -24.45 -1.57
C SER A 440 16.28 -25.65 -1.42
N GLN A 441 16.06 -26.52 -0.44
CA GLN A 441 16.87 -27.73 -0.27
C GLN A 441 16.71 -28.70 -1.46
N VAL A 442 15.48 -28.92 -1.93
CA VAL A 442 15.18 -29.77 -3.10
C VAL A 442 15.92 -29.26 -4.33
N LEU A 443 15.85 -27.96 -4.62
CA LEU A 443 16.53 -27.35 -5.76
C LEU A 443 18.06 -27.39 -5.62
N GLY A 444 18.57 -27.27 -4.38
CA GLY A 444 19.99 -27.34 -4.06
C GLY A 444 20.61 -28.74 -4.13
N VAL A 445 19.81 -29.81 -4.26
CA VAL A 445 20.33 -31.17 -4.45
C VAL A 445 21.08 -31.25 -5.78
N THR A 446 22.37 -31.60 -5.69
CA THR A 446 23.23 -31.91 -6.84
C THR A 446 22.69 -33.10 -7.63
N ASP A 447 22.79 -33.04 -8.96
CA ASP A 447 22.43 -34.14 -9.84
C ASP A 447 23.20 -35.42 -9.48
N GLY A 448 22.54 -36.58 -9.60
CA GLY A 448 23.11 -37.87 -9.25
C GLY A 448 22.05 -38.89 -8.84
N ALA A 449 22.43 -39.87 -8.03
CA ALA A 449 21.48 -40.83 -7.45
C ALA A 449 20.40 -40.09 -6.63
N PRO A 450 19.17 -40.63 -6.57
CA PRO A 450 18.10 -40.00 -5.80
C PRO A 450 18.53 -39.73 -4.35
N LYS A 451 18.03 -38.64 -3.77
CA LYS A 451 18.29 -38.28 -2.37
C LYS A 451 17.00 -38.14 -1.59
N LEU A 452 17.00 -38.58 -0.34
CA LEU A 452 15.89 -38.37 0.58
C LEU A 452 16.16 -37.14 1.46
N LEU A 453 15.15 -36.30 1.59
CA LEU A 453 15.10 -35.15 2.48
C LEU A 453 13.92 -35.32 3.44
N LEU A 454 14.00 -34.65 4.57
CA LEU A 454 12.93 -34.58 5.55
C LEU A 454 12.40 -33.14 5.59
N SER A 455 11.15 -32.98 5.18
CA SER A 455 10.41 -31.72 5.26
C SER A 455 9.51 -31.75 6.48
N ALA A 456 9.41 -30.66 7.23
CA ALA A 456 8.59 -30.63 8.42
C ALA A 456 7.99 -29.24 8.62
N GLY A 457 6.66 -29.18 8.60
CA GLY A 457 5.86 -28.00 8.89
C GLY A 457 5.45 -27.94 10.37
N SER A 458 4.47 -27.10 10.69
CA SER A 458 3.93 -26.95 12.04
C SER A 458 3.10 -28.14 12.51
N ASP A 459 2.47 -28.87 11.60
CA ASP A 459 1.48 -29.91 11.88
C ASP A 459 1.74 -31.24 11.17
N LYS A 460 2.76 -31.30 10.31
CA LYS A 460 3.09 -32.48 9.51
C LYS A 460 4.58 -32.62 9.29
N ILE A 461 4.98 -33.84 8.98
CA ILE A 461 6.32 -34.19 8.52
C ILE A 461 6.22 -35.10 7.30
N GLU A 462 7.12 -34.89 6.34
CA GLU A 462 7.07 -35.53 5.03
C GLU A 462 8.47 -35.92 4.58
N LEU A 463 8.59 -37.11 3.99
CA LEU A 463 9.78 -37.49 3.25
C LEU A 463 9.67 -36.97 1.83
N VAL A 464 10.76 -36.39 1.33
CA VAL A 464 10.86 -35.88 -0.04
C VAL A 464 12.01 -36.59 -0.73
N ARG A 465 11.70 -37.40 -1.75
CA ARG A 465 12.70 -38.07 -2.59
C ARG A 465 12.95 -37.22 -3.81
N VAL A 466 14.14 -36.65 -3.93
CA VAL A 466 14.57 -35.88 -5.09
C VAL A 466 15.20 -36.82 -6.11
N LEU A 467 14.62 -36.91 -7.30
CA LEU A 467 15.06 -37.78 -8.40
C LEU A 467 16.09 -37.11 -9.31
N GLY A 468 16.03 -35.78 -9.44
CA GLY A 468 16.91 -34.99 -10.30
C GLY A 468 16.17 -33.86 -11.00
N LYS A 469 16.78 -33.32 -12.07
CA LYS A 469 16.21 -32.25 -12.90
C LYS A 469 14.91 -32.70 -13.56
N GLY A 470 13.89 -31.83 -13.49
CA GLY A 470 12.69 -31.95 -14.30
C GLY A 470 12.77 -31.11 -15.58
N ALA A 471 11.73 -31.22 -16.41
CA ALA A 471 11.53 -30.28 -17.51
C ALA A 471 11.40 -28.85 -16.95
N PRO A 472 12.10 -27.85 -17.51
CA PRO A 472 11.95 -26.48 -17.09
C PRO A 472 10.49 -26.03 -17.17
N LEU A 473 10.09 -25.10 -16.28
CA LEU A 473 8.79 -24.46 -16.43
C LEU A 473 8.71 -23.73 -17.77
N ASP A 474 7.52 -23.70 -18.36
CA ASP A 474 7.28 -22.81 -19.49
C ASP A 474 7.41 -21.36 -19.02
N THR A 475 8.34 -20.66 -19.63
CA THR A 475 8.66 -19.26 -19.33
C THR A 475 8.12 -18.28 -20.36
N ASN A 476 7.37 -18.77 -21.36
CA ASN A 476 6.80 -17.96 -22.43
C ASN A 476 5.31 -17.72 -22.17
N ASN A 477 4.99 -17.25 -20.96
CA ASN A 477 3.63 -16.89 -20.57
C ASN A 477 3.60 -15.64 -19.70
N ALA A 478 2.45 -14.96 -19.71
CA ALA A 478 2.25 -13.70 -19.00
C ALA A 478 2.47 -13.81 -17.48
N ASN A 479 2.25 -14.98 -16.89
CA ASN A 479 2.47 -15.19 -15.45
C ASN A 479 3.96 -15.13 -15.11
N PHE A 480 4.82 -15.73 -15.94
CA PHE A 480 6.26 -15.70 -15.75
C PHE A 480 6.85 -14.31 -16.05
N ASP A 481 6.32 -13.62 -17.06
CA ASP A 481 6.70 -12.23 -17.36
C ASP A 481 6.33 -11.29 -16.21
N GLY A 482 5.14 -11.46 -15.61
CA GLY A 482 4.73 -10.72 -14.41
C GLY A 482 5.66 -10.96 -13.22
N LEU A 483 6.05 -12.21 -12.99
CA LEU A 483 7.01 -12.55 -11.93
C LEU A 483 8.39 -11.92 -12.19
N LEU A 484 8.91 -11.97 -13.41
CA LEU A 484 10.18 -11.32 -13.75
C LEU A 484 10.10 -9.80 -13.56
N ALA A 485 8.95 -9.18 -13.85
CA ALA A 485 8.74 -7.75 -13.64
C ALA A 485 8.76 -7.38 -12.15
N GLU A 486 8.17 -8.21 -11.28
CA GLU A 486 8.22 -8.02 -9.82
C GLU A 486 9.67 -8.02 -9.30
N TRP A 487 10.47 -9.01 -9.71
CA TRP A 487 11.88 -9.09 -9.34
C TRP A 487 12.71 -7.94 -9.93
N SER A 488 12.38 -7.50 -11.14
CA SER A 488 13.03 -6.34 -11.77
C SER A 488 12.73 -5.06 -10.98
N GLY A 489 11.49 -4.85 -10.55
CA GLY A 489 11.12 -3.70 -9.71
C GLY A 489 11.87 -3.66 -8.38
N VAL A 490 12.08 -4.81 -7.73
CA VAL A 490 12.91 -4.90 -6.51
C VAL A 490 14.37 -4.54 -6.81
N ALA A 491 14.93 -5.06 -7.90
CA ALA A 491 16.31 -4.76 -8.31
C ALA A 491 16.48 -3.26 -8.63
N GLU A 492 15.52 -2.66 -9.36
CA GLU A 492 15.48 -1.23 -9.65
C GLU A 492 15.49 -0.39 -8.37
N GLN A 493 14.65 -0.74 -7.39
CA GLN A 493 14.55 -0.01 -6.13
C GLN A 493 15.85 -0.08 -5.32
N LEU A 494 16.48 -1.25 -5.26
CA LEU A 494 17.75 -1.43 -4.55
C LEU A 494 18.88 -0.65 -5.23
N GLN A 495 18.97 -0.73 -6.56
CA GLN A 495 20.01 0.00 -7.30
C GLN A 495 19.80 1.51 -7.23
N LEU A 496 18.55 2.01 -7.29
CA LEU A 496 18.24 3.43 -7.08
C LEU A 496 18.69 3.88 -5.69
N THR A 497 18.38 3.10 -4.65
CA THR A 497 18.77 3.40 -3.28
C THR A 497 20.29 3.47 -3.14
N ALA A 498 21.01 2.49 -3.70
CA ALA A 498 22.48 2.48 -3.69
C ALA A 498 23.07 3.67 -4.46
N TYR A 499 22.50 4.00 -5.62
CA TYR A 499 22.91 5.17 -6.41
C TYR A 499 22.71 6.47 -5.63
N LEU A 500 21.54 6.67 -5.02
CA LEU A 500 21.27 7.83 -4.18
C LEU A 500 22.23 7.93 -2.99
N GLN A 501 22.61 6.80 -2.38
CA GLN A 501 23.64 6.78 -1.32
C GLN A 501 25.01 7.23 -1.83
N VAL A 502 25.42 6.81 -3.03
CA VAL A 502 26.65 7.28 -3.68
C VAL A 502 26.58 8.78 -3.96
N LEU A 503 25.45 9.27 -4.48
CA LEU A 503 25.24 10.70 -4.70
C LEU A 503 25.28 11.48 -3.38
N ARG A 504 24.68 10.96 -2.30
CA ARG A 504 24.73 11.58 -0.97
C ARG A 504 26.16 11.77 -0.49
N ALA A 505 27.00 10.75 -0.67
CA ALA A 505 28.41 10.81 -0.31
C ALA A 505 29.18 11.80 -1.20
N ARG A 506 28.92 11.79 -2.51
CA ARG A 506 29.56 12.68 -3.50
C ARG A 506 29.23 14.17 -3.24
N TYR A 507 27.98 14.47 -2.91
CA TYR A 507 27.46 15.84 -2.78
C TYR A 507 27.34 16.36 -1.34
N GLY A 508 27.67 15.54 -0.34
CA GLY A 508 27.76 15.97 1.06
C GLY A 508 26.43 16.47 1.62
N VAL A 509 25.41 15.61 1.64
CA VAL A 509 24.06 15.98 2.10
C VAL A 509 24.04 16.32 3.59
N LYS A 510 23.41 17.46 3.91
CA LYS A 510 23.09 17.90 5.27
C LYS A 510 21.58 18.08 5.39
N THR A 511 20.98 17.53 6.43
CA THR A 511 19.54 17.64 6.70
C THR A 511 19.34 18.13 8.13
N TYR A 512 18.33 18.97 8.31
CA TYR A 512 17.97 19.61 9.57
C TYR A 512 16.50 19.28 9.89
N PRO A 513 16.19 18.01 10.20
CA PRO A 513 14.82 17.53 10.40
C PRO A 513 14.10 18.24 11.56
N GLU A 514 14.83 18.81 12.52
CA GLU A 514 14.27 19.65 13.58
C GLU A 514 13.54 20.90 13.07
N LEU A 515 13.87 21.36 11.85
CA LEU A 515 13.27 22.54 11.23
C LEU A 515 11.98 22.22 10.44
N ILE A 516 11.62 20.94 10.30
CA ILE A 516 10.35 20.51 9.66
C ILE A 516 9.29 20.06 10.65
N VAL A 517 9.63 19.89 11.94
CA VAL A 517 8.67 19.44 12.96
C VAL A 517 7.67 20.57 13.23
N ALA A 518 6.38 20.23 13.16
CA ALA A 518 5.27 21.14 13.41
C ALA A 518 5.52 21.97 14.68
N ALA A 519 5.25 23.27 14.58
CA ALA A 519 5.20 24.17 15.72
C ALA A 519 4.48 23.46 16.87
N LYS A 520 5.18 23.33 18.01
CA LYS A 520 4.58 22.86 19.27
C LYS A 520 3.19 23.47 19.39
N LYS A 521 2.16 22.63 19.53
CA LYS A 521 0.88 23.08 20.08
C LYS A 521 1.21 23.77 21.39
N GLU A 522 1.18 25.10 21.40
CA GLU A 522 1.10 25.87 22.63
C GLU A 522 -0.11 25.34 23.37
N THR A 523 0.16 24.74 24.52
CA THR A 523 -0.83 24.25 25.46
C THR A 523 -1.51 25.49 26.03
N ALA A 524 -2.76 25.71 25.62
CA ALA A 524 -3.68 26.63 26.27
C ALA A 524 -4.36 25.93 27.46
#